data_AF-A0A1Z8WT26-F1
#
_entry.id   AF-A0A1Z8WT26-F1
#
_cell.length_a   1.000
_cell.length_b   1.000
_cell.length_c   1.000
_cell.angle_alpha   90.00
_cell.angle_beta   90.00
_cell.angle_gamma   90.00
#
_symmetry.space_group_name_H-M   'P 1'
#
loop_
_entity.id
_entity.type
_entity.pdbx_description
1 polymer ?
#
loop_
_entity_poly.entity_id
_entity_poly.type
_entity_poly.pdbx_seq_one_letter_code
_entity_poly.pdbx_strand_id
1 'polypeptide(L)'
;MAGVKHLIECHCVLPQFRNNLKNTQYHKFKVFSTYDQTGAIIPKFSACNNCGVIHKVIDICKSEIQVGKDSGAVIGIDDCALLIPESILNILQNYSCELPDYEHAIDILQNEDWGQHIIVNRDESDDGNEQFGKILKFNGPGKYSIEPFTIKRVLQ
;
A
#
# COMPACT_ATOMS: atom_id res chain seq x y z
N MET A 1 -13.54 -6.86 -8.69
CA MET A 1 -12.10 -7.13 -8.92
C MET A 1 -11.38 -6.66 -7.67
N ALA A 2 -10.48 -7.47 -7.10
CA ALA A 2 -9.75 -7.07 -5.90
C ALA A 2 -8.91 -5.83 -6.18
N GLY A 3 -8.83 -4.89 -5.24
CA GLY A 3 -7.97 -3.73 -5.37
C GLY A 3 -6.49 -4.11 -5.48
N VAL A 4 -5.68 -3.15 -5.93
CA VAL A 4 -4.26 -3.37 -6.23
C VAL A 4 -3.37 -2.37 -5.51
N LYS A 5 -2.28 -2.86 -4.91
CA LYS A 5 -1.18 -2.02 -4.44
C LYS A 5 -0.19 -1.79 -5.57
N HIS A 6 0.15 -0.53 -5.84
CA HIS A 6 1.10 -0.15 -6.88
C HIS A 6 1.95 1.06 -6.47
N LEU A 7 2.97 1.38 -7.26
CA LEU A 7 3.90 2.47 -6.98
C LEU A 7 3.59 3.67 -7.86
N ILE A 8 3.45 4.84 -7.26
CA ILE A 8 3.41 6.12 -7.98
C ILE A 8 4.65 6.94 -7.67
N GLU A 9 5.00 7.82 -8.60
CA GLU A 9 6.21 8.65 -8.52
C GLU A 9 5.85 10.08 -8.11
N CYS A 10 6.67 10.64 -7.21
CA CYS A 10 6.62 12.02 -6.75
C CYS A 10 7.89 12.75 -7.17
N HIS A 11 7.76 14.00 -7.61
CA HIS A 11 8.91 14.84 -8.01
C HIS A 11 9.80 15.31 -6.84
N CYS A 12 9.65 14.72 -5.65
CA CYS A 12 10.52 15.00 -4.53
C CYS A 12 11.72 14.05 -4.56
N VAL A 13 12.83 14.52 -4.04
CA VAL A 13 14.09 13.78 -3.98
C VAL A 13 14.39 13.48 -2.52
N LEU A 14 14.66 12.22 -2.18
CA LEU A 14 15.07 11.87 -0.84
C LEU A 14 16.35 12.62 -0.47
N PRO A 15 16.52 13.08 0.78
CA PRO A 15 17.69 13.85 1.20
C PRO A 15 19.03 13.23 0.79
N GLN A 16 19.14 11.90 0.86
CA GLN A 16 20.34 11.14 0.47
C GLN A 16 20.75 11.26 -1.01
N PHE A 17 19.84 11.67 -1.91
CA PHE A 17 20.11 11.78 -3.35
C PHE A 17 20.28 13.23 -3.85
N ARG A 18 20.14 14.23 -2.97
CA ARG A 18 20.23 15.66 -3.36
C ARG A 18 21.57 16.05 -3.99
N ASN A 19 22.66 15.40 -3.59
CA ASN A 19 24.01 15.69 -4.09
C ASN A 19 24.37 14.93 -5.38
N ASN A 20 23.49 14.07 -5.91
CA ASN A 20 23.74 13.28 -7.11
C ASN A 20 22.74 13.65 -8.24
N LEU A 21 22.90 14.85 -8.78
CA LEU A 21 22.02 15.45 -9.80
C LEU A 21 22.03 14.70 -11.14
N LYS A 22 23.10 13.97 -11.47
CA LYS A 22 23.20 13.21 -12.73
C LYS A 22 22.33 11.96 -12.77
N ASN A 23 21.88 11.46 -11.62
CA ASN A 23 21.10 10.23 -11.51
C ASN A 23 19.99 10.37 -10.46
N THR A 24 19.35 11.54 -10.41
CA THR A 24 18.32 11.84 -9.43
C THR A 24 17.12 10.91 -9.63
N GLN A 25 16.93 10.00 -8.68
CA GLN A 25 15.75 9.15 -8.62
C GLN A 25 14.65 9.91 -7.88
N TYR A 26 13.53 10.08 -8.55
CA TYR A 26 12.32 10.59 -7.92
C TYR A 26 11.78 9.57 -6.92
N HIS A 27 11.22 10.09 -5.83
CA HIS A 27 10.66 9.28 -4.77
C HIS A 27 9.45 8.49 -5.30
N LYS A 28 9.41 7.20 -5.03
CA LYS A 28 8.27 6.34 -5.33
C LYS A 28 7.68 5.83 -4.04
N PHE A 29 6.36 5.85 -3.95
CA PHE A 29 5.66 5.35 -2.77
C PHE A 29 4.46 4.49 -3.17
N LYS A 30 4.11 3.57 -2.27
CA LYS A 30 3.00 2.64 -2.49
C LYS A 30 1.68 3.35 -2.27
N VAL A 31 0.71 3.03 -3.11
CA VAL A 31 -0.71 3.42 -2.97
C VAL A 31 -1.58 2.19 -3.24
N PHE A 32 -2.78 2.18 -2.67
CA PHE A 32 -3.80 1.20 -3.00
C PHE A 32 -4.79 1.78 -4.03
N SER A 33 -5.39 0.99 -4.91
CA SER A 33 -6.42 1.47 -5.83
C SER A 33 -7.48 0.41 -6.05
N THR A 34 -8.72 0.87 -6.11
CA THR A 34 -9.91 0.04 -6.32
C THR A 34 -10.45 0.25 -7.73
N TYR A 35 -11.22 -0.73 -8.20
CA TYR A 35 -11.82 -0.73 -9.53
C TYR A 35 -13.31 -0.44 -9.43
N ASP A 36 -13.85 0.25 -10.44
CA ASP A 36 -15.29 0.39 -10.64
C ASP A 36 -15.90 -0.84 -11.34
N GLN A 37 -17.21 -0.77 -11.60
CA GLN A 37 -17.95 -1.83 -12.28
C GLN A 37 -17.50 -2.08 -13.73
N THR A 38 -16.83 -1.10 -14.36
CA THR A 38 -16.30 -1.17 -15.72
C THR A 38 -14.86 -1.72 -15.75
N GLY A 39 -14.24 -1.90 -14.59
CA GLY A 39 -12.85 -2.31 -14.45
C GLY A 39 -11.86 -1.13 -14.55
N ALA A 40 -12.33 0.11 -14.51
CA ALA A 40 -11.48 1.29 -14.45
C ALA A 40 -11.08 1.64 -13.00
N ILE A 41 -9.92 2.24 -12.81
CA ILE A 41 -9.47 2.69 -11.49
C ILE A 41 -10.32 3.87 -11.01
N ILE A 42 -10.84 3.77 -9.78
CA ILE A 42 -11.55 4.88 -9.13
C ILE A 42 -10.51 5.93 -8.69
N PRO A 43 -10.56 7.18 -9.22
CA PRO A 43 -9.57 8.18 -8.88
C PRO A 43 -9.64 8.58 -7.42
N LYS A 44 -8.49 8.74 -6.78
CA LYS A 44 -8.40 9.14 -5.37
C LYS A 44 -7.23 10.08 -5.11
N PHE A 45 -7.26 10.78 -3.97
CA PHE A 45 -6.13 11.57 -3.51
C PHE A 45 -5.26 10.76 -2.54
N SER A 46 -3.95 10.91 -2.65
CA SER A 46 -2.97 10.32 -1.74
C SER A 46 -1.86 11.33 -1.49
N ALA A 47 -1.42 11.46 -0.25
CA ALA A 47 -0.31 12.33 0.12
C ALA A 47 1.01 11.56 0.01
N CYS A 48 2.02 12.19 -0.57
CA CYS A 48 3.38 11.64 -0.61
C CYS A 48 3.91 11.47 0.82
N ASN A 49 4.31 10.25 1.18
CA ASN A 49 4.83 9.93 2.51
C ASN A 49 6.22 10.55 2.82
N ASN A 50 6.84 11.25 1.87
CA ASN A 50 8.11 11.96 2.06
C ASN A 50 7.94 13.49 2.13
N CYS A 51 7.18 14.10 1.22
CA CYS A 51 7.08 15.56 1.11
C CYS A 51 5.68 16.13 1.36
N GLY A 52 4.67 15.27 1.55
CA GLY A 52 3.30 15.68 1.84
C GLY A 52 2.52 16.26 0.65
N VAL A 53 3.10 16.37 -0.55
CA VAL A 53 2.35 16.84 -1.73
C VAL A 53 1.23 15.89 -2.10
N ILE A 54 0.12 16.43 -2.58
CA ILE A 54 -1.07 15.65 -2.92
C ILE A 54 -0.99 15.15 -4.36
N HIS A 55 -1.15 13.84 -4.51
CA HIS A 55 -1.26 13.15 -5.78
C HIS A 55 -2.72 12.75 -6.02
N LYS A 56 -3.23 13.01 -7.21
CA LYS A 56 -4.45 12.37 -7.71
C LYS A 56 -4.05 11.11 -8.45
N VAL A 57 -4.33 9.95 -7.87
CA VAL A 57 -4.14 8.65 -8.53
C VAL A 57 -5.26 8.50 -9.55
N ILE A 58 -4.91 8.33 -10.82
CA ILE A 58 -5.88 8.26 -11.93
C ILE A 58 -5.88 6.89 -12.62
N ASP A 59 -4.80 6.11 -12.48
CA ASP A 59 -4.63 4.80 -13.08
C ASP A 59 -3.46 4.06 -12.38
N ILE A 60 -3.24 2.79 -12.71
CA ILE A 60 -2.15 1.97 -12.16
C ILE A 60 -0.80 2.61 -12.52
N CYS A 61 0.03 2.82 -11.49
CA CYS A 61 1.32 3.49 -11.54
C CYS A 61 1.28 4.92 -12.11
N LYS A 62 0.11 5.56 -12.20
CA LYS A 62 -0.05 6.93 -12.75
C LYS A 62 -0.76 7.84 -11.78
N SER A 63 -0.21 9.04 -11.61
CA SER A 63 -0.80 10.08 -10.79
C SER A 63 -0.48 11.48 -11.31
N GLU A 64 -1.30 12.45 -10.91
CA GLU A 64 -1.12 13.86 -11.22
C GLU A 64 -0.92 14.66 -9.92
N ILE A 65 0.16 15.44 -9.84
CA ILE A 65 0.42 16.31 -8.70
C ILE A 65 -0.61 17.44 -8.68
N GLN A 66 -1.31 17.58 -7.56
CA GLN A 66 -2.33 18.60 -7.35
C GLN A 66 -1.71 19.80 -6.63
N VAL A 67 -1.34 20.83 -7.39
CA VAL A 67 -0.76 22.06 -6.83
C VAL A 67 -1.85 22.87 -6.14
N GLY A 68 -1.60 23.32 -4.91
CA GLY A 68 -2.51 24.19 -4.15
C GLY A 68 -3.73 23.50 -3.54
N LYS A 69 -3.76 22.16 -3.47
CA LYS A 69 -4.75 21.43 -2.69
C LYS A 69 -4.27 21.18 -1.27
N ASP A 70 -5.15 21.42 -0.30
CA ASP A 70 -4.93 21.10 1.11
C ASP A 70 -5.09 19.60 1.40
N SER A 71 -4.37 19.14 2.42
CA SER A 71 -4.30 17.74 2.84
C SER A 71 -5.59 17.18 3.43
N GLY A 72 -6.56 18.03 3.81
CA GLY A 72 -7.82 17.59 4.42
C GLY A 72 -8.71 16.73 3.52
N ALA A 73 -8.41 16.62 2.23
CA ALA A 73 -9.11 15.73 1.29
C ALA A 73 -8.46 14.33 1.18
N VAL A 74 -7.39 14.06 1.92
CA VAL A 74 -6.65 12.79 1.89
C VAL A 74 -7.02 11.96 3.12
N ILE A 75 -7.37 10.70 2.89
CA ILE A 75 -7.59 9.71 3.95
C ILE A 75 -6.22 9.30 4.52
N GLY A 76 -6.04 9.48 5.83
CA GLY A 76 -4.85 9.05 6.56
C GLY A 76 -5.04 7.70 7.28
N ILE A 77 -3.96 7.24 7.93
CA ILE A 77 -4.01 6.00 8.73
C ILE A 77 -5.02 6.13 9.87
N ASP A 78 -5.09 7.30 10.51
CA ASP A 78 -6.02 7.56 11.61
C ASP A 78 -7.48 7.47 11.17
N ASP A 79 -7.81 7.94 9.96
CA ASP A 79 -9.14 7.80 9.39
C ASP A 79 -9.46 6.33 9.08
N CYS A 80 -8.49 5.60 8.51
CA CYS A 80 -8.64 4.17 8.25
C CYS A 80 -8.82 3.36 9.54
N ALA A 81 -8.16 3.74 10.63
CA ALA A 81 -8.23 3.03 11.90
C ALA A 81 -9.65 3.02 12.48
N LEU A 82 -10.48 4.01 12.16
CA LEU A 82 -11.88 4.07 12.57
C LEU A 82 -12.79 3.08 11.81
N LEU A 83 -12.32 2.58 10.66
CA LEU A 83 -13.09 1.72 9.75
C LEU A 83 -12.74 0.24 9.91
N ILE A 84 -11.68 -0.09 10.65
CA ILE A 84 -11.14 -1.44 10.78
C ILE A 84 -11.40 -1.97 12.20
N PRO A 85 -11.72 -3.27 12.37
CA PRO A 85 -11.79 -3.90 13.68
C PRO A 85 -10.47 -3.78 14.46
N GLU A 86 -10.57 -3.50 15.76
CA GLU A 86 -9.43 -3.25 16.66
C GLU A 86 -8.34 -4.36 16.58
N SER A 87 -8.76 -5.61 16.43
CA SER A 87 -7.83 -6.72 16.35
C SER A 87 -6.97 -6.72 15.07
N ILE A 88 -7.54 -6.32 13.94
CA ILE A 88 -6.80 -6.16 12.67
C ILE A 88 -5.94 -4.90 12.74
N LEU A 89 -6.47 -3.81 13.29
CA LEU A 89 -5.74 -2.57 13.54
C LEU A 89 -4.46 -2.82 14.35
N ASN A 90 -4.57 -3.55 15.45
CA ASN A 90 -3.43 -3.92 16.30
C ASN A 90 -2.37 -4.73 15.52
N ILE A 91 -2.80 -5.63 14.64
CA ILE A 91 -1.87 -6.39 13.80
C ILE A 91 -1.12 -5.45 12.83
N LEU A 92 -1.84 -4.60 12.09
CA LEU A 92 -1.24 -3.67 11.14
C LEU A 92 -0.26 -2.69 11.81
N GLN A 93 -0.60 -2.20 13.00
CA GLN A 93 0.28 -1.35 13.81
C GLN A 93 1.52 -2.09 14.31
N ASN A 94 1.36 -3.31 14.83
CA ASN A 94 2.47 -4.12 15.33
C ASN A 94 3.51 -4.44 14.25
N TYR A 95 3.08 -4.59 12.99
CA TYR A 95 3.97 -4.80 11.86
C TYR A 95 4.40 -3.51 11.15
N SER A 96 4.03 -2.33 11.68
CA SER A 96 4.35 -1.01 11.08
C SER A 96 3.92 -0.91 9.61
N CYS A 97 2.74 -1.44 9.29
CA CYS A 97 2.20 -1.38 7.93
C CYS A 97 1.91 0.07 7.49
N GLU A 98 1.87 0.30 6.19
CA GLU A 98 1.67 1.63 5.62
C GLU A 98 0.22 1.85 5.21
N LEU A 99 -0.19 3.12 4.97
CA LEU A 99 -1.55 3.48 4.54
C LEU A 99 -2.18 2.54 3.49
N PRO A 100 -1.48 2.12 2.41
CA PRO A 100 -2.06 1.22 1.41
C PRO A 100 -2.49 -0.15 1.98
N ASP A 101 -1.87 -0.62 3.05
CA ASP A 101 -2.24 -1.88 3.71
C ASP A 101 -3.54 -1.73 4.51
N TYR A 102 -3.74 -0.57 5.15
CA TYR A 102 -5.00 -0.26 5.83
C TYR A 102 -6.15 -0.11 4.82
N GLU A 103 -5.91 0.61 3.73
CA GLU A 103 -6.88 0.75 2.64
C GLU A 103 -7.26 -0.62 2.05
N HIS A 104 -6.28 -1.50 1.86
CA HIS A 104 -6.53 -2.86 1.38
C HIS A 104 -7.33 -3.69 2.39
N ALA A 105 -7.06 -3.56 3.70
CA ALA A 105 -7.84 -4.25 4.73
C ALA A 105 -9.31 -3.79 4.72
N ILE A 106 -9.55 -2.48 4.59
CA ILE A 106 -10.90 -1.91 4.47
C ILE A 106 -11.61 -2.47 3.24
N ASP A 107 -10.94 -2.49 2.09
CA ASP A 107 -11.50 -3.03 0.85
C ASP A 107 -11.92 -4.49 0.99
N ILE A 108 -11.06 -5.34 1.57
CA ILE A 108 -11.37 -6.75 1.84
C ILE A 108 -12.59 -6.89 2.75
N LEU A 109 -12.65 -6.09 3.83
CA LEU A 109 -13.73 -6.16 4.82
C LEU A 109 -15.07 -5.66 4.26
N GLN A 110 -15.06 -4.59 3.45
CA GLN A 110 -16.26 -3.98 2.88
C GLN A 110 -16.83 -4.78 1.73
N ASN A 111 -15.98 -5.39 0.91
CA ASN A 111 -16.40 -6.20 -0.24
C ASN A 111 -16.60 -7.67 0.12
N GLU A 112 -16.31 -8.08 1.36
CA GLU A 112 -16.36 -9.48 1.80
C GLU A 112 -15.48 -10.42 0.95
N ASP A 113 -14.34 -9.92 0.47
CA ASP A 113 -13.40 -10.63 -0.40
C ASP A 113 -12.53 -11.64 0.39
N TRP A 114 -13.19 -12.60 1.04
CA TRP A 114 -12.54 -13.63 1.84
C TRP A 114 -11.62 -14.51 0.98
N GLY A 115 -10.49 -14.92 1.56
CA GLY A 115 -9.39 -15.60 0.89
C GLY A 115 -8.26 -14.66 0.46
N GLN A 116 -8.51 -13.35 0.45
CA GLN A 116 -7.47 -12.34 0.26
C GLN A 116 -6.53 -12.24 1.47
N HIS A 117 -5.35 -11.68 1.23
CA HIS A 117 -4.32 -11.52 2.24
C HIS A 117 -3.52 -10.24 2.05
N ILE A 118 -2.94 -9.77 3.15
CA ILE A 118 -2.02 -8.63 3.21
C ILE A 118 -0.67 -9.15 3.68
N ILE A 119 0.37 -8.91 2.89
CA ILE A 119 1.76 -9.17 3.32
C ILE A 119 2.11 -8.13 4.38
N VAL A 120 2.23 -8.56 5.64
CA VAL A 120 2.55 -7.69 6.79
C VAL A 120 4.05 -7.65 7.08
N ASN A 121 4.79 -8.68 6.65
CA ASN A 121 6.24 -8.73 6.76
C ASN A 121 6.80 -9.53 5.58
N ARG A 122 7.92 -9.07 5.03
CA ARG A 122 8.67 -9.74 3.98
C ARG A 122 10.16 -9.52 4.22
N ASP A 123 10.90 -10.61 4.24
CA ASP A 123 12.34 -10.69 4.28
C ASP A 123 12.86 -11.48 3.08
N GLU A 124 14.15 -11.35 2.80
CA GLU A 124 14.87 -12.08 1.75
C GLU A 124 16.02 -12.84 2.39
N SER A 125 16.28 -14.06 1.93
CA SER A 125 17.42 -14.85 2.41
C SER A 125 18.74 -14.22 1.97
N ASP A 126 19.82 -14.50 2.71
CA ASP A 126 21.16 -13.96 2.42
C ASP A 126 21.63 -14.27 0.99
N ASP A 127 21.22 -15.42 0.45
CA ASP A 127 21.56 -15.84 -0.92
C ASP A 127 20.65 -15.24 -2.00
N GLY A 128 19.65 -14.42 -1.64
CA GLY A 128 18.69 -13.77 -2.57
C GLY A 128 17.71 -14.73 -3.26
N ASN A 129 17.81 -16.02 -2.99
CA ASN A 129 17.07 -17.09 -3.67
C ASN A 129 15.70 -17.39 -3.05
N GLU A 130 15.45 -16.94 -1.82
CA GLU A 130 14.20 -17.20 -1.11
C GLU A 130 13.65 -15.90 -0.51
N GLN A 131 12.36 -15.69 -0.65
CA GLN A 131 11.62 -14.67 0.08
C GLN A 131 10.73 -15.35 1.08
N PHE A 132 10.74 -14.90 2.32
CA PHE A 132 9.88 -15.42 3.37
C PHE A 132 9.28 -14.28 4.15
N GLY A 133 8.24 -14.57 4.93
CA GLY A 133 7.59 -13.55 5.72
C GLY A 133 6.27 -14.01 6.26
N LYS A 134 5.39 -13.06 6.55
CA LYS A 134 4.07 -13.31 7.13
C LYS A 134 2.99 -12.59 6.34
N ILE A 135 1.87 -13.27 6.18
CA ILE A 135 0.64 -12.69 5.65
C ILE A 135 -0.43 -12.65 6.73
N LEU A 136 -1.22 -11.59 6.74
CA LEU A 136 -2.52 -11.53 7.39
C LEU A 136 -3.57 -11.99 6.38
N LYS A 137 -4.20 -13.13 6.62
CA LYS A 137 -5.19 -13.72 5.75
C LYS A 137 -6.59 -13.58 6.32
N PHE A 138 -7.54 -13.18 5.47
CA PHE A 138 -8.93 -12.98 5.83
C PHE A 138 -9.72 -14.21 5.41
N ASN A 139 -10.12 -15.05 6.36
CA ASN A 139 -10.78 -16.35 6.08
C ASN A 139 -12.31 -16.27 6.12
N GLY A 140 -12.87 -15.17 6.61
CA GLY A 140 -14.30 -14.97 6.75
C GLY A 140 -14.63 -13.85 7.73
N PRO A 141 -15.91 -13.57 7.97
CA PRO A 141 -16.34 -12.55 8.91
C PRO A 141 -15.76 -12.81 10.31
N GLY A 142 -14.95 -11.88 10.81
CA GLY A 142 -14.26 -11.98 12.10
C GLY A 142 -13.22 -13.10 12.21
N LYS A 143 -12.89 -13.79 11.11
CA LYS A 143 -11.93 -14.90 11.08
C LYS A 143 -10.71 -14.52 10.25
N TYR A 144 -9.57 -14.36 10.91
CA TYR A 144 -8.30 -14.07 10.26
C TYR A 144 -7.16 -14.88 10.89
N SER A 145 -6.12 -15.13 10.11
CA SER A 145 -4.92 -15.86 10.54
C SER A 145 -3.67 -15.11 10.12
N ILE A 146 -2.60 -15.26 10.91
CA ILE A 146 -1.25 -14.88 10.49
C ILE A 146 -0.57 -16.17 10.04
N GLU A 147 -0.24 -16.24 8.75
CA GLU A 147 0.38 -17.42 8.14
C GLU A 147 1.79 -17.07 7.65
N PRO A 148 2.81 -17.91 7.90
CA PRO A 148 4.10 -17.73 7.27
C PRO A 148 4.03 -18.12 5.79
N PHE A 149 4.86 -17.48 4.96
CA PHE A 149 5.07 -17.89 3.58
C PHE A 149 6.54 -17.99 3.25
N THR A 150 6.87 -18.84 2.27
CA THR A 150 8.19 -18.93 1.65
C THR A 150 8.01 -19.10 0.14
N ILE A 151 8.69 -18.27 -0.63
CA ILE A 151 8.68 -18.29 -2.10
C ILE A 151 10.12 -18.41 -2.55
N LYS A 152 10.43 -19.48 -3.29
CA LYS A 152 11.71 -19.64 -3.97
C LYS A 152 11.69 -18.84 -5.28
N ARG A 153 12.68 -17.97 -5.49
CA ARG A 153 12.91 -17.38 -6.80
C ARG A 153 13.56 -18.43 -7.68
N VAL A 154 12.84 -18.86 -8.72
CA VAL A 154 13.48 -19.55 -9.84
C VAL A 154 14.08 -18.46 -10.71
N LEU A 155 15.40 -18.27 -10.64
CA LEU A 155 16.12 -17.46 -11.61
C LEU A 155 15.95 -18.14 -12.99
N GLN A 156 15.24 -17.46 -13.90
CA GLN A 156 15.11 -17.88 -15.29
C GLN A 156 16.10 -17.11 -16.16
#